data_AF-A0A8J1LT19-F1
#
_entry.id   AF-A0A8J1LT19-F1
#
_cell.length_a   1.000
_cell.length_b   1.000
_cell.length_c   1.000
_cell.angle_alpha   90.00
_cell.angle_beta   90.00
_cell.angle_gamma   90.00
#
_symmetry.space_group_name_H-M   'P 1'
#
loop_
_entity.id
_entity.type
_entity.pdbx_description
1 polymer ?
#
loop_
_entity_poly.entity_id
_entity_poly.type
_entity_poly.pdbx_seq_one_letter_code
_entity_poly.pdbx_strand_id
1 'polypeptide(L)'
;MSTEDDELPTMSSSEDRYLDLLRRMRSRPEVTNLRDCFPYNPPLSKKQNIRAANEVEQEESEHPTEIVINPDVERLGNSNWCNCGNCTPMATIMESMCCHDEPAIFAMIPTEDGCIIQADRFPNEFLNIECADWAYKITNFNVKKQPKEDKYMRGLRKATYRSFSVWIYGYLGTGVRKVIPLCAVNAIRNAYPDPKGKYVGFLNAYDYPAEYMIDY
;
A
#
# COMPACT_ATOMS: atom_id res chain seq x y z
N MET A 1 14.22 71.28 -40.48
CA MET A 1 14.62 70.19 -41.39
C MET A 1 15.80 69.49 -40.73
N SER A 2 15.73 68.27 -40.26
CA SER A 2 14.66 67.27 -40.19
C SER A 2 15.08 66.31 -39.08
N THR A 3 14.12 65.89 -38.28
CA THR A 3 14.24 64.79 -37.31
C THR A 3 14.28 63.47 -38.08
N GLU A 4 15.29 62.63 -37.82
CA GLU A 4 15.28 61.21 -38.17
C GLU A 4 15.47 60.43 -36.88
N ASP A 5 14.34 60.03 -36.30
CA ASP A 5 14.24 59.06 -35.23
C ASP A 5 14.39 57.66 -35.86
N ASP A 6 15.56 57.04 -35.72
CA ASP A 6 15.76 55.62 -36.00
C ASP A 6 15.18 54.79 -34.84
N GLU A 7 13.90 54.42 -34.93
CA GLU A 7 13.32 53.37 -34.10
C GLU A 7 13.94 52.01 -34.47
N LEU A 8 14.83 51.51 -33.61
CA LEU A 8 15.31 50.14 -33.69
C LEU A 8 14.14 49.15 -33.53
N PRO A 9 14.04 48.10 -34.38
CA PRO A 9 12.99 47.09 -34.27
C PRO A 9 13.10 46.35 -32.93
N THR A 10 11.99 46.33 -32.18
CA THR A 10 11.83 45.54 -30.96
C THR A 10 12.03 44.06 -31.27
N MET A 11 13.13 43.51 -30.75
CA MET A 11 13.45 42.08 -30.79
C MET A 11 12.32 41.31 -30.09
N SER A 12 11.38 40.71 -30.85
CA SER A 12 10.33 39.87 -30.28
C SER A 12 10.99 38.74 -29.49
N SER A 13 10.76 38.78 -28.19
CA SER A 13 11.41 38.00 -27.16
C SER A 13 11.35 36.50 -27.47
N SER A 14 12.39 35.75 -27.07
CA SER A 14 12.42 34.28 -27.08
C SER A 14 11.14 33.62 -26.53
N GLU A 15 10.39 34.34 -25.69
CA GLU A 15 9.08 33.99 -25.17
C GLU A 15 8.03 33.78 -26.27
N ASP A 16 7.97 34.65 -27.28
CA ASP A 16 6.97 34.56 -28.36
C ASP A 16 7.23 33.32 -29.22
N ARG A 17 8.50 33.00 -29.44
CA ARG A 17 8.92 31.79 -30.15
C ARG A 17 8.63 30.52 -29.34
N TYR A 18 8.78 30.59 -28.02
CA TYR A 18 8.41 29.50 -27.11
C TYR A 18 6.89 29.26 -27.08
N LEU A 19 6.10 30.33 -26.98
CA LEU A 19 4.64 30.26 -26.99
C LEU A 19 4.08 29.80 -28.34
N ASP A 20 4.71 30.17 -29.46
CA ASP A 20 4.36 29.66 -30.78
C ASP A 20 4.69 28.16 -30.92
N LEU A 21 5.85 27.72 -30.40
CA LEU A 21 6.21 26.30 -30.35
C LEU A 21 5.17 25.49 -29.54
N LEU A 22 4.77 25.98 -28.37
CA LEU A 22 3.75 25.35 -27.53
C LEU A 22 2.39 25.26 -28.23
N ARG A 23 1.99 26.32 -28.94
CA ARG A 23 0.76 26.31 -29.75
C ARG A 23 0.82 25.22 -30.82
N ARG A 24 1.91 25.18 -31.59
CA ARG A 24 2.12 24.17 -32.65
C ARG A 24 2.13 22.74 -32.12
N MET A 25 2.71 22.51 -30.94
CA MET A 25 2.72 21.18 -30.31
C MET A 25 1.32 20.71 -29.89
N ARG A 26 0.47 21.63 -29.42
CA ARG A 26 -0.92 21.31 -28.98
C ARG A 26 -1.89 21.14 -30.15
N SER A 27 -1.65 21.81 -31.28
CA SER A 27 -2.50 21.75 -32.47
C SER A 27 -2.09 20.65 -33.47
N ARG A 28 -1.18 19.75 -33.08
CA ARG A 28 -0.80 18.60 -33.92
C ARG A 28 -2.01 17.67 -34.12
N PRO A 29 -2.30 17.22 -35.35
CA PRO A 29 -3.44 16.34 -35.61
C PRO A 29 -3.37 15.03 -34.83
N GLU A 30 -2.17 14.55 -34.48
CA GLU A 30 -1.97 13.40 -33.60
C GLU A 30 -2.43 13.67 -32.17
N VAL A 31 -2.34 14.92 -31.69
CA VAL A 31 -2.75 15.38 -30.35
C VAL A 31 -4.23 15.71 -30.31
N THR A 32 -4.78 16.33 -31.36
CA THR A 32 -6.20 16.69 -31.42
C THR A 32 -7.11 15.49 -31.72
N ASN A 33 -6.59 14.42 -32.34
CA ASN A 33 -7.33 13.18 -32.60
C ASN A 33 -7.05 12.06 -31.59
N LEU A 34 -6.21 12.30 -30.57
CA LEU A 34 -6.09 11.42 -29.43
C LEU A 34 -7.39 11.51 -28.62
N ARG A 35 -8.24 10.49 -28.72
CA ARG A 35 -9.21 10.21 -27.65
C ARG A 35 -8.41 10.14 -26.35
N ASP A 36 -8.89 10.83 -25.32
CA ASP A 36 -8.23 10.96 -24.03
C ASP A 36 -7.44 9.70 -23.66
N CYS A 37 -6.11 9.79 -23.54
CA CYS A 37 -5.28 8.70 -23.04
C CYS A 37 -5.58 8.35 -21.56
N PHE A 38 -6.54 9.04 -20.94
CA PHE A 38 -7.16 8.58 -19.71
C PHE A 38 -8.25 7.58 -20.07
N PRO A 39 -8.14 6.29 -19.72
CA PRO A 39 -9.26 5.39 -19.84
C PRO A 39 -10.44 6.00 -19.09
N TYR A 40 -11.56 6.13 -19.80
CA TYR A 40 -12.85 6.52 -19.26
C TYR A 40 -13.07 5.81 -17.92
N ASN A 41 -13.10 6.58 -16.82
CA ASN A 41 -13.46 6.07 -15.51
C ASN A 41 -14.98 5.91 -15.52
N PRO A 42 -15.53 4.68 -15.57
CA PRO A 42 -16.97 4.51 -15.62
C PRO A 42 -17.59 5.11 -14.35
N PRO A 43 -18.68 5.90 -14.46
CA PRO A 43 -19.35 6.43 -13.28
C PRO A 43 -19.78 5.26 -12.40
N LEU A 44 -19.41 5.33 -11.12
CA LEU A 44 -19.83 4.37 -10.10
C LEU A 44 -21.35 4.24 -10.14
N SER A 45 -21.84 3.11 -10.66
CA SER A 45 -23.24 2.76 -10.59
C SER A 45 -23.66 2.77 -9.12
N LYS A 46 -24.66 3.57 -8.80
CA LYS A 46 -25.26 3.67 -7.46
C LYS A 46 -25.60 2.25 -6.98
N LYS A 47 -24.90 1.77 -5.94
CA LYS A 47 -25.30 0.55 -5.25
C LYS A 47 -26.74 0.73 -4.77
N GLN A 48 -27.64 -0.08 -5.33
CA GLN A 48 -29.00 -0.22 -4.83
C GLN A 48 -28.90 -0.68 -3.37
N ASN A 49 -29.57 0.06 -2.49
CA ASN A 49 -29.81 -0.33 -1.11
C ASN A 49 -30.60 -1.63 -1.09
N ILE A 50 -29.95 -2.73 -0.75
CA ILE A 50 -30.66 -3.91 -0.27
C ILE A 50 -30.62 -3.83 1.26
N ARG A 51 -31.65 -3.20 1.82
CA ARG A 51 -32.10 -3.49 3.18
C ARG A 51 -33.00 -4.72 3.10
N ALA A 52 -32.59 -5.80 3.76
CA ALA A 52 -33.47 -6.90 4.15
C ALA A 52 -32.94 -7.35 5.52
N ALA A 53 -33.50 -6.82 6.60
CA ALA A 53 -34.66 -7.38 7.31
C ALA A 53 -34.25 -8.64 8.09
N ASN A 54 -33.96 -8.41 9.37
CA ASN A 54 -33.93 -9.42 10.42
C ASN A 54 -35.31 -10.08 10.54
N GLU A 55 -35.32 -11.37 10.82
CA GLU A 55 -36.09 -12.03 11.89
C GLU A 55 -35.95 -13.55 11.71
N VAL A 56 -35.64 -14.27 12.79
CA VAL A 56 -36.34 -15.49 13.27
C VAL A 56 -35.50 -16.14 14.39
N GLU A 57 -36.02 -15.93 15.60
CA GLU A 57 -36.24 -16.86 16.72
C GLU A 57 -35.04 -17.51 17.44
N GLN A 58 -34.91 -17.10 18.71
CA GLN A 58 -34.15 -17.74 19.78
C GLN A 58 -34.99 -18.90 20.35
N GLU A 59 -34.46 -20.13 20.31
CA GLU A 59 -34.90 -21.20 21.20
C GLU A 59 -33.92 -21.31 22.37
N GLU A 60 -34.43 -21.10 23.59
CA GLU A 60 -33.73 -21.30 24.85
C GLU A 60 -33.59 -22.80 25.13
N SER A 61 -32.36 -23.30 25.31
CA SER A 61 -32.11 -24.57 25.98
C SER A 61 -30.92 -24.42 26.94
N GLU A 62 -31.21 -24.51 28.24
CA GLU A 62 -30.25 -24.42 29.33
C GLU A 62 -29.39 -25.69 29.45
N HIS A 63 -28.08 -25.60 29.19
CA HIS A 63 -27.08 -26.58 29.67
C HIS A 63 -25.68 -25.91 29.80
N PRO A 64 -24.76 -26.39 30.65
CA PRO A 64 -23.94 -25.57 31.53
C PRO A 64 -22.74 -24.98 30.80
N THR A 65 -22.35 -23.78 31.21
CA THR A 65 -21.26 -22.97 30.66
C THR A 65 -19.89 -23.68 30.69
N GLU A 66 -19.51 -24.29 29.57
CA GLU A 66 -18.11 -24.36 29.15
C GLU A 66 -17.71 -22.96 28.67
N ILE A 67 -16.57 -22.45 29.17
CA ILE A 67 -16.01 -21.18 28.70
C ILE A 67 -15.56 -21.41 27.26
N VAL A 68 -16.37 -21.00 26.29
CA VAL A 68 -15.98 -20.95 24.88
C VAL A 68 -14.93 -19.85 24.74
N ILE A 69 -13.66 -20.20 24.91
CA ILE A 69 -12.55 -19.32 24.56
C ILE A 69 -12.60 -19.16 23.04
N ASN A 70 -12.77 -17.93 22.56
CA ASN A 70 -12.69 -17.65 21.11
C ASN A 70 -11.33 -18.18 20.61
N PRO A 71 -11.29 -19.07 19.59
CA PRO A 71 -10.05 -19.71 19.13
C PRO A 71 -8.98 -18.70 18.68
N ASP A 72 -9.41 -17.47 18.36
CA ASP A 72 -8.53 -16.36 18.00
C ASP A 72 -7.73 -15.78 19.19
N VAL A 73 -8.25 -15.85 20.42
CA VAL A 73 -7.55 -15.36 21.63
C VAL A 73 -6.36 -16.27 21.98
N GLU A 74 -6.43 -17.55 21.61
CA GLU A 74 -5.36 -18.53 21.87
C GLU A 74 -4.06 -18.23 21.11
N ARG A 75 -4.10 -17.36 20.09
CA ARG A 75 -2.93 -17.00 19.29
C ARG A 75 -2.06 -15.89 19.89
N LEU A 76 -2.52 -15.24 20.97
CA LEU A 76 -1.79 -14.14 21.60
C LEU A 76 -0.58 -14.63 22.40
N GLY A 77 0.54 -13.92 22.25
CA GLY A 77 1.73 -14.15 23.09
C GLY A 77 2.42 -15.50 22.91
N ASN A 78 2.04 -16.31 21.91
CA ASN A 78 2.71 -17.56 21.55
C ASN A 78 2.80 -17.72 20.02
N SER A 79 3.50 -18.77 19.59
CA SER A 79 3.72 -19.12 18.18
C SER A 79 3.33 -20.57 17.85
N ASN A 80 2.51 -21.21 18.68
CA ASN A 80 2.14 -22.63 18.51
C ASN A 80 1.25 -22.88 17.28
N TRP A 81 0.59 -21.83 16.80
CA TRP A 81 -0.23 -21.80 15.60
C TRP A 81 0.59 -21.68 14.30
N CYS A 82 1.91 -21.57 14.39
CA CYS A 82 2.76 -21.40 13.22
C CYS A 82 3.10 -22.74 12.56
N ASN A 83 2.76 -22.88 11.28
CA ASN A 83 3.11 -24.05 10.47
C ASN A 83 4.40 -23.87 9.64
N CYS A 84 4.90 -22.64 9.49
CA CYS A 84 6.08 -22.35 8.67
C CYS A 84 7.40 -22.25 9.47
N GLY A 85 7.34 -22.37 10.80
CA GLY A 85 8.50 -22.34 11.72
C GLY A 85 9.21 -20.98 11.90
N ASN A 86 8.74 -19.91 11.25
CA ASN A 86 9.42 -18.60 11.22
C ASN A 86 8.62 -17.46 11.89
N CYS A 87 7.46 -17.74 12.47
CA CYS A 87 6.64 -16.73 13.15
C CYS A 87 7.06 -16.62 14.63
N THR A 88 6.91 -15.43 15.21
CA THR A 88 7.19 -15.15 16.62
C THR A 88 5.92 -14.81 17.39
N PRO A 89 5.93 -14.75 18.73
CA PRO A 89 4.79 -14.22 19.48
C PRO A 89 4.46 -12.77 19.10
N MET A 90 3.17 -12.43 19.01
CA MET A 90 2.67 -11.07 18.76
C MET A 90 1.74 -10.59 19.88
N ALA A 91 1.63 -9.27 19.98
CA ALA A 91 0.76 -8.60 20.94
C ALA A 91 -0.69 -8.45 20.46
N THR A 92 -0.96 -8.59 19.15
CA THR A 92 -2.29 -8.47 18.57
C THR A 92 -2.68 -9.74 17.83
N ILE A 93 -3.94 -10.16 17.98
CA ILE A 93 -4.50 -11.36 17.34
C ILE A 93 -4.41 -11.24 15.82
N MET A 94 -4.76 -10.07 15.29
CA MET A 94 -4.80 -9.81 13.85
C MET A 94 -3.44 -10.04 13.18
N GLU A 95 -2.34 -9.74 13.88
CA GLU A 95 -0.98 -9.96 13.37
C GLU A 95 -0.44 -11.37 13.61
N SER A 96 -1.13 -12.19 14.42
CA SER A 96 -0.81 -13.61 14.65
C SER A 96 -1.28 -14.50 13.48
N MET A 97 -0.85 -14.15 12.25
CA MET A 97 -1.15 -14.84 11.00
C MET A 97 0.10 -15.54 10.43
N CYS A 98 -0.02 -16.83 10.11
CA CYS A 98 1.01 -17.62 9.44
C CYS A 98 0.90 -17.44 7.92
N CYS A 99 2.00 -17.59 7.18
CA CYS A 99 1.95 -17.58 5.72
C CYS A 99 1.21 -18.79 5.12
N HIS A 100 0.94 -19.82 5.93
CA HIS A 100 0.11 -20.97 5.54
C HIS A 100 -1.38 -20.75 5.81
N ASP A 101 -1.76 -19.76 6.63
CA ASP A 101 -3.16 -19.53 7.01
C ASP A 101 -3.98 -18.91 5.87
N GLU A 102 -3.34 -18.09 5.03
CA GLU A 102 -3.99 -17.40 3.92
C GLU A 102 -3.71 -18.15 2.59
N PRO A 103 -4.74 -18.68 1.91
CA PRO A 103 -4.55 -19.48 0.70
C PRO A 103 -3.82 -18.75 -0.42
N ALA A 104 -4.07 -17.45 -0.59
CA ALA A 104 -3.39 -16.64 -1.61
C ALA A 104 -1.88 -16.53 -1.34
N ILE A 105 -1.46 -16.52 -0.08
CA ILE A 105 -0.04 -16.50 0.29
C ILE A 105 0.56 -17.89 0.16
N PHE A 106 -0.13 -18.91 0.67
CA PHE A 106 0.33 -20.29 0.61
C PHE A 106 0.58 -20.75 -0.84
N ALA A 107 -0.30 -20.36 -1.77
CA ALA A 107 -0.14 -20.63 -3.20
C ALA A 107 1.13 -20.05 -3.83
N MET A 108 1.78 -19.07 -3.18
CA MET A 108 3.02 -18.45 -3.66
C MET A 108 4.28 -19.11 -3.09
N ILE A 109 4.13 -20.08 -2.18
CA ILE A 109 5.23 -20.85 -1.60
C ILE A 109 5.57 -22.01 -2.56
N PRO A 110 6.80 -22.12 -3.08
CA PRO A 110 7.23 -23.26 -3.86
C PRO A 110 7.07 -24.58 -3.08
N THR A 111 6.84 -25.69 -3.77
CA THR A 111 6.62 -27.00 -3.13
C THR A 111 7.79 -27.50 -2.30
N GLU A 112 9.00 -27.04 -2.60
CA GLU A 112 10.24 -27.39 -1.88
C GLU A 112 10.48 -26.51 -0.64
N ASP A 113 9.77 -25.38 -0.54
CA ASP A 113 9.93 -24.40 0.53
C ASP A 113 8.88 -24.59 1.64
N GLY A 114 9.30 -24.34 2.88
CA GLY A 114 8.42 -24.38 4.05
C GLY A 114 7.76 -23.05 4.38
N CYS A 115 8.22 -21.94 3.79
CA CYS A 115 7.82 -20.59 4.18
C CYS A 115 7.91 -19.61 3.01
N ILE A 116 7.00 -18.63 2.98
CA ILE A 116 6.99 -17.57 1.95
C ILE A 116 8.29 -16.76 1.87
N ILE A 117 9.04 -16.66 2.96
CA ILE A 117 10.31 -15.92 2.98
C ILE A 117 11.43 -16.64 2.24
N GLN A 118 11.27 -17.95 1.99
CA GLN A 118 12.24 -18.80 1.29
C GLN A 118 12.02 -18.77 -0.23
N ALA A 119 10.79 -18.49 -0.67
CA ALA A 119 10.48 -18.35 -2.08
C ALA A 119 11.46 -17.37 -2.75
N ASP A 120 12.10 -17.78 -3.85
CA ASP A 120 13.18 -17.03 -4.51
C ASP A 120 12.90 -15.54 -4.71
N ARG A 121 11.65 -15.22 -5.03
CA ARG A 121 11.20 -13.86 -5.27
C ARG A 121 11.29 -12.99 -4.01
N PHE A 122 11.07 -13.58 -2.83
CA PHE A 122 10.96 -12.83 -1.59
C PHE A 122 12.24 -12.10 -1.18
N PRO A 123 13.41 -12.76 -1.02
CA PRO A 123 14.64 -12.06 -0.65
C PRO A 123 15.07 -11.07 -1.74
N ASN A 124 14.85 -11.42 -3.01
CA ASN A 124 15.27 -10.61 -4.14
C ASN A 124 14.44 -9.32 -4.32
N GLU A 125 13.13 -9.35 -4.08
CA GLU A 125 12.27 -8.17 -4.27
C GLU A 125 11.99 -7.39 -2.99
N PHE A 126 11.89 -8.06 -1.83
CA PHE A 126 11.44 -7.41 -0.59
C PHE A 126 12.54 -7.16 0.43
N LEU A 127 13.67 -7.88 0.37
CA LEU A 127 14.82 -7.64 1.25
C LEU A 127 15.94 -6.86 0.55
N ASN A 128 15.89 -6.75 -0.78
CA ASN A 128 16.80 -5.93 -1.56
C ASN A 128 16.50 -4.44 -1.36
N ILE A 129 17.47 -3.70 -0.84
CA ILE A 129 17.33 -2.27 -0.53
C ILE A 129 17.02 -1.41 -1.77
N GLU A 130 17.57 -1.76 -2.93
CA GLU A 130 17.34 -0.99 -4.16
C GLU A 130 15.90 -1.14 -4.64
N CYS A 131 15.35 -2.37 -4.58
CA CYS A 131 13.95 -2.62 -4.92
C CYS A 131 13.00 -1.87 -3.97
N ALA A 132 13.28 -1.89 -2.67
CA ALA A 132 12.51 -1.15 -1.68
C ALA A 132 12.63 0.37 -1.87
N ASP A 133 13.81 0.88 -2.22
CA ASP A 133 14.04 2.30 -2.48
C ASP A 133 13.30 2.79 -3.73
N TRP A 134 13.30 2.01 -4.82
CA TRP A 134 12.50 2.32 -6.00
C TRP A 134 11.00 2.37 -5.66
N ALA A 135 10.48 1.36 -4.95
CA ALA A 135 9.10 1.34 -4.50
C ALA A 135 8.77 2.56 -3.61
N TYR A 136 9.69 2.93 -2.71
CA TYR A 136 9.55 4.10 -1.86
C TYR A 136 9.50 5.40 -2.68
N LYS A 137 10.43 5.60 -3.62
CA LYS A 137 10.48 6.81 -4.46
C LYS A 137 9.27 6.93 -5.38
N ILE A 138 8.79 5.82 -5.97
CA ILE A 138 7.58 5.80 -6.81
C ILE A 138 6.35 6.21 -5.99
N THR A 139 6.21 5.64 -4.79
CA THR A 139 5.05 5.93 -3.91
C THR A 139 5.14 7.30 -3.22
N ASN A 140 6.32 7.90 -3.17
CA ASN A 140 6.59 9.20 -2.54
C ASN A 140 7.22 10.19 -3.54
N PHE A 141 6.70 10.24 -4.77
CA PHE A 141 7.23 11.05 -5.87
C PHE A 141 7.36 12.55 -5.57
N ASN A 142 6.63 13.05 -4.56
CA ASN A 142 6.71 14.44 -4.10
C ASN A 142 7.94 14.74 -3.23
N VAL A 143 8.66 13.72 -2.75
CA VAL A 143 9.83 13.87 -1.89
C VAL A 143 11.03 14.30 -2.75
N LYS A 144 11.53 15.52 -2.50
CA LYS A 144 12.59 16.14 -3.32
C LYS A 144 14.02 15.85 -2.84
N LYS A 145 14.19 15.30 -1.64
CA LYS A 145 15.48 15.01 -1.01
C LYS A 145 15.35 13.76 -0.13
N GLN A 146 16.44 13.03 0.05
CA GLN A 146 16.45 11.88 0.93
C GLN A 146 16.08 12.31 2.36
N PRO A 147 15.09 11.64 3.00
CA PRO A 147 14.76 11.90 4.39
C PRO A 147 15.91 11.55 5.34
N LYS A 148 15.77 11.92 6.61
CA LYS A 148 16.59 11.36 7.68
C LYS A 148 16.45 9.83 7.72
N GLU A 149 17.50 9.16 8.15
CA GLU A 149 17.62 7.71 8.13
C GLU A 149 16.45 6.97 8.79
N ASP A 150 16.00 7.45 9.95
CA ASP A 150 14.85 6.90 10.68
C ASP A 150 13.56 6.92 9.85
N LYS A 151 13.28 8.06 9.21
CA LYS A 151 12.12 8.24 8.32
C LYS A 151 12.27 7.47 7.02
N TYR A 152 13.49 7.38 6.50
CA TYR A 152 13.81 6.64 5.29
C TYR A 152 13.59 5.14 5.49
N MET A 153 14.15 4.53 6.54
CA MET A 153 13.94 3.11 6.88
C MET A 153 12.47 2.78 7.13
N ARG A 154 11.74 3.68 7.82
CA ARG A 154 10.29 3.55 7.96
C ARG A 154 9.56 3.62 6.61
N GLY A 155 10.03 4.47 5.70
CA GLY A 155 9.53 4.59 4.34
C GLY A 155 9.72 3.30 3.54
N LEU A 156 10.93 2.73 3.57
CA LEU A 156 11.26 1.45 2.94
C LEU A 156 10.35 0.34 3.46
N ARG A 157 10.26 0.14 4.79
CA ARG A 157 9.33 -0.85 5.38
C ARG A 157 7.93 -0.76 4.81
N LYS A 158 7.36 0.46 4.80
CA LYS A 158 6.00 0.70 4.33
C LYS A 158 5.84 0.46 2.83
N ALA A 159 6.85 0.82 2.03
CA ALA A 159 6.86 0.54 0.61
C ALA A 159 6.89 -0.97 0.37
N THR A 160 7.77 -1.70 1.06
CA THR A 160 7.88 -3.15 0.97
C THR A 160 6.60 -3.87 1.39
N TYR A 161 5.93 -3.44 2.47
CA TYR A 161 4.63 -3.99 2.86
C TYR A 161 3.57 -3.83 1.75
N ARG A 162 3.56 -2.68 1.08
CA ARG A 162 2.66 -2.43 -0.06
C ARG A 162 3.03 -3.31 -1.24
N SER A 163 4.31 -3.40 -1.59
CA SER A 163 4.79 -4.26 -2.67
C SER A 163 4.44 -5.72 -2.44
N PHE A 164 4.62 -6.22 -1.21
CA PHE A 164 4.22 -7.58 -0.85
C PHE A 164 2.71 -7.79 -1.04
N SER A 165 1.89 -6.86 -0.56
CA SER A 165 0.44 -6.93 -0.73
C SER A 165 0.02 -6.93 -2.21
N VAL A 166 0.70 -6.13 -3.04
CA VAL A 166 0.48 -6.11 -4.51
C VAL A 166 0.91 -7.42 -5.15
N TRP A 167 2.02 -8.02 -4.70
CA TRP A 167 2.47 -9.31 -5.21
C TRP A 167 1.46 -10.43 -4.97
N ILE A 168 0.89 -10.50 -3.77
CA ILE A 168 -0.06 -11.57 -3.41
C ILE A 168 -1.45 -11.30 -3.98
N TYR A 169 -1.96 -10.07 -3.84
CA TYR A 169 -3.39 -9.78 -4.08
C TYR A 169 -3.64 -8.91 -5.31
N GLY A 170 -2.61 -8.35 -5.94
CA GLY A 170 -2.76 -7.40 -7.02
C GLY A 170 -3.46 -6.11 -6.57
N TYR A 171 -4.65 -5.86 -7.11
CA TYR A 171 -5.42 -4.64 -6.84
C TYR A 171 -6.48 -4.89 -5.75
N LEU A 172 -6.25 -4.34 -4.54
CA LEU A 172 -7.20 -4.47 -3.42
C LEU A 172 -8.29 -3.39 -3.40
N GLY A 173 -8.07 -2.25 -4.06
CA GLY A 173 -8.96 -1.09 -3.97
C GLY A 173 -8.83 -0.30 -2.66
N THR A 174 -9.61 0.76 -2.51
CA THR A 174 -9.55 1.65 -1.35
C THR A 174 -10.25 1.03 -0.14
N GLY A 175 -9.63 1.15 1.04
CA GLY A 175 -10.22 0.71 2.31
C GLY A 175 -10.07 -0.79 2.60
N VAL A 176 -9.72 -1.60 1.61
CA VAL A 176 -9.43 -3.02 1.81
C VAL A 176 -7.97 -3.18 2.20
N ARG A 177 -7.73 -3.66 3.43
CA ARG A 177 -6.39 -3.99 3.93
C ARG A 177 -6.34 -5.48 4.22
N LYS A 178 -5.25 -6.12 3.81
CA LYS A 178 -4.93 -7.51 4.12
C LYS A 178 -3.74 -7.54 5.06
N VAL A 179 -3.78 -8.45 6.03
CA VAL A 179 -2.67 -8.66 6.96
C VAL A 179 -1.54 -9.35 6.21
N ILE A 180 -0.31 -8.94 6.49
CA ILE A 180 0.91 -9.60 6.00
C ILE A 180 1.32 -10.64 7.04
N PRO A 181 1.69 -11.86 6.64
CA PRO A 181 2.00 -12.93 7.57
C PRO A 181 3.25 -12.59 8.35
N LEU A 182 3.31 -13.10 9.58
CA LEU A 182 4.28 -12.61 10.55
C LEU A 182 5.74 -12.90 10.18
N CYS A 183 6.00 -14.07 9.58
CA CYS A 183 7.33 -14.41 9.07
C CYS A 183 7.84 -13.36 8.06
N ALA A 184 6.99 -12.91 7.14
CA ALA A 184 7.34 -11.85 6.19
C ALA A 184 7.50 -10.49 6.88
N VAL A 185 6.60 -10.13 7.81
CA VAL A 185 6.72 -8.89 8.58
C VAL A 185 8.04 -8.83 9.34
N ASN A 186 8.43 -9.91 10.02
CA ASN A 186 9.68 -10.01 10.77
C ASN A 186 10.89 -9.89 9.85
N ALA A 187 10.91 -10.62 8.73
CA ALA A 187 11.99 -10.52 7.75
C ALA A 187 12.18 -9.07 7.24
N ILE A 188 11.08 -8.39 6.90
CA ILE A 188 11.11 -7.00 6.43
C ILE A 188 11.54 -6.03 7.55
N ARG A 189 11.09 -6.24 8.79
CA ARG A 189 11.51 -5.42 9.95
C ARG A 189 13.00 -5.59 10.23
N ASN A 190 13.55 -6.79 10.02
CA ASN A 190 14.99 -7.04 10.18
C ASN A 190 15.81 -6.38 9.08
N ALA A 191 15.33 -6.40 7.82
CA ALA A 191 16.00 -5.73 6.70
C ALA A 191 15.98 -4.20 6.82
N TYR A 192 14.88 -3.65 7.33
CA TYR A 192 14.71 -2.19 7.48
C TYR A 192 14.27 -1.88 8.92
N PRO A 193 15.18 -1.84 9.90
CA PRO A 193 14.81 -1.75 11.32
C PRO A 193 14.34 -0.36 11.74
N ASP A 194 13.50 -0.30 12.77
CA ASP A 194 13.30 0.92 13.54
C ASP A 194 14.39 1.01 14.62
N PRO A 195 15.14 2.14 14.74
CA PRO A 195 16.20 2.25 15.73
C PRO A 195 15.75 2.04 17.18
N LYS A 196 14.46 2.27 17.47
CA LYS A 196 13.87 2.09 18.81
C LYS A 196 13.04 0.82 18.92
N GLY A 197 12.94 0.02 17.85
CA GLY A 197 12.11 -1.19 17.80
C GLY A 197 10.61 -0.93 17.96
N LYS A 198 10.14 0.31 17.75
CA LYS A 198 8.74 0.68 17.96
C LYS A 198 7.95 0.54 16.66
N TYR A 199 7.03 -0.43 16.63
CA TYR A 199 6.14 -0.68 15.51
C TYR A 199 4.67 -0.53 15.94
N VAL A 200 3.86 0.16 15.14
CA VAL A 200 2.43 0.40 15.42
C VAL A 200 1.59 -0.86 15.16
N GLY A 201 2.08 -1.76 14.31
CA GLY A 201 1.38 -2.96 13.87
C GLY A 201 0.34 -2.70 12.78
N PHE A 202 -0.53 -3.68 12.55
CA PHE A 202 -1.62 -3.61 11.58
C PHE A 202 -2.77 -2.72 12.08
N LEU A 203 -3.27 -1.84 11.19
CA LEU A 203 -4.44 -1.00 11.44
C LEU A 203 -5.44 -1.23 10.31
N ASN A 204 -6.73 -1.44 10.62
CA ASN A 204 -7.75 -1.42 9.59
C ASN A 204 -7.90 -0.02 8.99
N ALA A 205 -8.59 0.07 7.85
CA ALA A 205 -8.78 1.35 7.17
C ALA A 205 -9.56 2.36 8.02
N TYR A 206 -10.38 1.91 8.96
CA TYR A 206 -11.23 2.74 9.81
C TYR A 206 -10.75 2.83 11.27
N ASP A 207 -9.63 2.19 11.62
CA ASP A 207 -9.08 2.19 13.00
C ASP A 207 -8.16 3.39 13.27
N TYR A 208 -8.47 4.56 12.69
CA TYR A 208 -7.67 5.75 12.94
C TYR A 208 -7.90 6.26 14.37
N PRO A 209 -6.83 6.51 15.17
CA PRO A 209 -6.98 7.08 16.50
C PRO A 209 -7.74 8.41 16.42
N ALA A 210 -8.76 8.58 17.28
CA ALA A 210 -9.66 9.74 17.27
C ALA A 210 -8.91 11.08 17.40
N GLU A 211 -7.72 11.09 18.02
CA GLU A 211 -6.82 12.25 18.12
C GLU A 211 -6.40 12.83 16.76
N TYR A 212 -6.42 12.04 15.68
CA TYR A 212 -6.11 12.50 14.31
C TYR A 212 -7.34 12.91 13.50
N MET A 213 -8.55 12.81 14.06
CA MET A 213 -9.78 13.27 13.40
C MET A 213 -10.14 14.72 13.78
N ILE A 214 -9.39 15.34 14.69
CA ILE A 214 -9.55 16.73 15.12
C ILE A 214 -8.63 17.61 14.26
N ASP A 215 -9.01 17.88 13.02
CA ASP A 215 -8.53 19.02 12.22
C ASP A 215 -9.30 19.03 10.89
N TYR A 216 -10.51 19.60 10.92
CA TYR A 216 -11.27 20.02 9.74
C TYR A 216 -11.92 21.37 10.01
#